data_AF-A0A7J4NSK4-F1
#
_entry.id   AF-A0A7J4NSK4-F1
#
_cell.length_a   1.000
_cell.length_b   1.000
_cell.length_c   1.000
_cell.angle_alpha   90.00
_cell.angle_beta   90.00
_cell.angle_gamma   90.00
#
_symmetry.space_group_name_H-M   'P 1'
#
loop_
_entity.id
_entity.type
_entity.pdbx_description
1 polymer ?
#
loop_
_entity_poly.entity_id
_entity_poly.type
_entity_poly.pdbx_seq_one_letter_code
_entity_poly.pdbx_strand_id
1 'polypeptide(L)'
;MRTLRARATSISFLLLMLLCTPLIGTISATEPPDGGQSLTITGDVTWDQDDDFDGTVDIANGASLTITANLDVANGSRIIVHPGGILSISNGSLNAEWTDTDYSWMRNSDEGHRSRIMIETAGRQGSFDVILTSAKNSYFNG
;
A
#
# COMPACT_ATOMS: atom_id res chain seq x y z
N MET A 1 -53.29 15.96 -19.41
CA MET A 1 -52.12 16.78 -18.99
C MET A 1 -51.59 16.50 -17.57
N ARG A 2 -52.30 15.79 -16.67
CA ARG A 2 -51.83 15.51 -15.30
C ARG A 2 -50.71 14.45 -15.20
N THR A 3 -50.62 13.52 -16.14
CA THR A 3 -49.64 12.43 -16.14
C THR A 3 -48.22 12.84 -16.57
N LEU A 4 -48.08 13.91 -17.36
CA LEU A 4 -46.77 14.42 -17.80
C LEU A 4 -46.01 15.16 -16.69
N ARG A 5 -46.73 15.90 -15.82
CA ARG A 5 -46.10 16.67 -14.73
C ARG A 5 -45.53 15.77 -13.63
N ALA A 6 -46.22 14.66 -13.31
CA ALA A 6 -45.76 13.68 -12.33
C ALA A 6 -44.51 12.89 -12.81
N ARG A 7 -44.40 12.64 -14.12
CA ARG A 7 -43.23 11.96 -14.71
C ARG A 7 -41.98 12.85 -14.71
N ALA A 8 -42.14 14.15 -14.99
CA ALA A 8 -41.02 15.11 -14.96
C ALA A 8 -40.47 15.30 -13.54
N THR A 9 -41.32 15.38 -12.51
CA THR A 9 -40.88 15.49 -11.11
C THR A 9 -40.18 14.23 -10.60
N SER A 10 -40.63 13.03 -11.01
CA SER A 10 -39.94 11.77 -10.67
C SER A 10 -38.55 11.66 -11.32
N ILE A 11 -38.38 12.14 -12.55
CA ILE A 11 -37.09 12.11 -13.25
C ILE A 11 -36.11 13.11 -12.60
N SER A 12 -36.55 14.31 -12.26
CA SER A 12 -35.71 15.28 -11.53
C SER A 12 -35.28 14.79 -10.16
N PHE A 13 -36.14 14.09 -9.41
CA PHE A 13 -35.79 13.55 -8.09
C PHE A 13 -34.77 12.40 -8.20
N LEU A 14 -34.90 11.55 -9.23
CA LEU A 14 -33.94 10.47 -9.51
C LEU A 14 -32.57 11.02 -9.93
N LEU A 15 -32.54 12.08 -10.75
CA LEU A 15 -31.30 12.73 -11.18
C LEU A 15 -30.57 13.41 -10.01
N LEU A 16 -31.33 14.03 -9.09
CA LEU A 16 -30.76 14.68 -7.89
C LEU A 16 -30.24 13.67 -6.85
N MET A 17 -30.88 12.50 -6.74
CA MET A 17 -30.37 11.37 -5.94
C MET A 17 -29.07 10.81 -6.52
N LEU A 18 -28.93 10.75 -7.85
CA LEU A 18 -27.71 10.27 -8.52
C LEU A 18 -26.51 11.22 -8.34
N LEU A 19 -26.76 12.52 -8.12
CA LEU A 19 -25.73 13.54 -7.86
C LEU A 19 -25.28 13.57 -6.39
N CYS A 20 -26.02 12.92 -5.49
CA CYS A 20 -25.77 12.91 -4.05
C CYS A 20 -25.18 11.58 -3.56
N THR A 21 -24.97 10.60 -4.45
CA THR A 21 -24.19 9.41 -4.10
C THR A 21 -22.72 9.81 -4.03
N PRO A 22 -22.01 9.57 -2.91
CA PRO A 22 -20.56 9.67 -2.93
C PRO A 22 -20.07 8.79 -4.08
N LEU A 23 -19.28 9.36 -4.99
CA LEU A 23 -18.59 8.61 -6.03
C LEU A 23 -17.57 7.72 -5.30
N ILE A 24 -18.01 6.55 -4.85
CA ILE A 24 -17.11 5.52 -4.33
C ILE A 24 -16.42 4.96 -5.57
N GLY A 25 -15.32 5.61 -5.96
CA GLY A 25 -14.44 5.09 -6.98
C GLY A 25 -13.97 3.71 -6.55
N THR A 26 -14.19 2.71 -7.38
CA THR A 26 -13.52 1.42 -7.21
C THR A 26 -12.08 1.63 -7.65
N ILE A 27 -11.16 1.78 -6.70
CA ILE A 27 -9.73 1.72 -6.99
C ILE A 27 -9.41 0.32 -7.55
N SER A 28 -8.75 0.29 -8.69
CA SER A 28 -8.28 -0.96 -9.29
C SER A 28 -7.08 -1.46 -8.50
N ALA A 29 -6.99 -2.77 -8.27
CA ALA A 29 -5.80 -3.34 -7.68
C ALA A 29 -4.58 -3.34 -8.64
N THR A 30 -4.78 -3.01 -9.92
CA THR A 30 -3.72 -3.06 -10.95
C THR A 30 -2.68 -1.96 -10.83
N GLU A 31 -2.91 -0.94 -10.02
CA GLU A 31 -2.03 0.21 -9.81
C GLU A 31 -1.94 0.52 -8.31
N PRO A 32 -0.87 1.19 -7.85
CA PRO A 32 -0.79 1.67 -6.46
C PRO A 32 -1.93 2.63 -6.11
N PRO A 33 -2.35 2.69 -4.83
CA PRO A 33 -3.30 3.71 -4.40
C PRO A 33 -2.65 5.11 -4.43
N ASP A 34 -3.47 6.10 -4.75
CA ASP A 34 -3.14 7.52 -4.75
C ASP A 34 -3.94 8.29 -3.69
N GLY A 35 -3.46 9.49 -3.35
CA GLY A 35 -4.20 10.46 -2.52
C GLY A 35 -4.55 9.97 -1.11
N GLY A 36 -3.75 9.07 -0.54
CA GLY A 36 -3.91 8.53 0.80
C GLY A 36 -4.97 7.43 0.92
N GLN A 37 -5.46 6.89 -0.20
CA GLN A 37 -6.54 5.89 -0.20
C GLN A 37 -6.08 4.51 0.30
N SER A 38 -7.05 3.65 0.65
CA SER A 38 -6.77 2.28 1.10
C SER A 38 -7.21 1.26 0.04
N LEU A 39 -6.28 0.40 -0.40
CA LEU A 39 -6.48 -0.67 -1.36
C LEU A 39 -6.34 -2.04 -0.69
N THR A 40 -7.27 -2.96 -0.95
CA THR A 40 -7.16 -4.35 -0.50
C THR A 40 -6.85 -5.29 -1.65
N ILE A 41 -5.73 -6.01 -1.57
CA ILE A 41 -5.32 -7.05 -2.52
C ILE A 41 -5.89 -8.39 -2.04
N THR A 42 -6.76 -9.00 -2.85
CA THR A 42 -7.44 -10.27 -2.51
C THR A 42 -7.04 -11.46 -3.40
N GLY A 43 -6.17 -11.23 -4.39
CA GLY A 43 -5.66 -12.25 -5.31
C GLY A 43 -4.22 -11.94 -5.73
N ASP A 44 -3.84 -12.41 -6.91
CA ASP A 44 -2.49 -12.18 -7.46
C ASP A 44 -2.48 -10.90 -8.30
N VAL A 45 -1.61 -9.97 -7.92
CA VAL A 45 -1.49 -8.64 -8.52
C VAL A 45 -0.03 -8.35 -8.84
N THR A 46 0.21 -7.68 -9.96
CA THR A 46 1.53 -7.18 -10.34
C THR A 46 1.45 -5.69 -10.64
N TRP A 47 2.37 -4.91 -10.06
CA TRP A 47 2.64 -3.52 -10.41
C TRP A 47 3.98 -3.47 -11.13
N ASP A 48 3.93 -3.17 -12.43
CA ASP A 48 5.08 -3.24 -13.35
C ASP A 48 5.38 -1.90 -14.05
N GLN A 49 4.72 -0.82 -13.63
CA GLN A 49 4.97 0.55 -14.10
C GLN A 49 5.43 1.43 -12.95
N ASP A 50 6.43 2.29 -13.22
CA ASP A 50 6.91 3.29 -12.28
C ASP A 50 5.78 4.28 -11.98
N ASP A 51 5.51 4.57 -10.71
CA ASP A 51 4.36 5.34 -10.26
C ASP A 51 4.52 5.88 -8.82
N ASP A 52 3.60 6.73 -8.39
CA ASP A 52 3.52 7.20 -7.01
C ASP A 52 2.71 6.22 -6.15
N PHE A 53 3.14 6.01 -4.90
CA PHE A 53 2.41 5.24 -3.91
C PHE A 53 2.05 6.11 -2.70
N ASP A 54 0.80 6.59 -2.69
CA ASP A 54 0.22 7.39 -1.62
C ASP A 54 -1.02 6.71 -1.04
N GLY A 55 -0.82 5.92 0.02
CA GLY A 55 -1.93 5.25 0.68
C GLY A 55 -1.58 4.01 1.49
N THR A 56 -2.61 3.23 1.79
CA THR A 56 -2.52 1.97 2.53
C THR A 56 -2.85 0.81 1.61
N VAL A 57 -2.03 -0.24 1.64
CA VAL A 57 -2.27 -1.49 0.90
C VAL A 57 -2.41 -2.62 1.91
N ASP A 58 -3.54 -3.31 1.92
CA ASP A 58 -3.78 -4.51 2.72
C ASP A 58 -3.76 -5.75 1.83
N ILE A 59 -2.72 -6.58 1.96
CA ILE A 59 -2.60 -7.86 1.24
C ILE A 59 -3.25 -8.95 2.09
N ALA A 60 -4.38 -9.47 1.60
CA ALA A 60 -5.16 -10.49 2.30
C ALA A 60 -4.43 -11.83 2.40
N ASN A 61 -4.96 -12.72 3.25
CA ASN A 61 -4.45 -14.09 3.39
C ASN A 61 -4.53 -14.84 2.05
N GLY A 62 -3.41 -15.40 1.60
CA GLY A 62 -3.29 -16.16 0.37
C GLY A 62 -3.20 -15.31 -0.90
N ALA A 63 -3.23 -13.98 -0.77
CA ALA A 63 -3.07 -13.04 -1.89
C ALA A 63 -1.60 -12.70 -2.12
N SER A 64 -1.26 -12.20 -3.31
CA SER A 64 0.10 -11.79 -3.63
C SER A 64 0.16 -10.44 -4.35
N LEU A 65 1.11 -9.61 -3.94
CA LEU A 65 1.50 -8.40 -4.66
C LEU A 65 2.95 -8.55 -5.11
N THR A 66 3.17 -8.48 -6.42
CA THR A 66 4.51 -8.42 -7.02
C THR A 66 4.77 -7.02 -7.56
N ILE A 67 5.86 -6.39 -7.13
CA ILE A 67 6.29 -5.09 -7.59
C ILE A 67 7.56 -5.28 -8.41
N THR A 68 7.49 -4.94 -9.69
CA THR A 68 8.64 -4.95 -10.62
C THR A 68 8.98 -3.57 -11.16
N ALA A 69 8.47 -2.54 -10.48
CA ALA A 69 8.62 -1.14 -10.83
C ALA A 69 9.27 -0.34 -9.70
N ASN A 70 9.72 0.88 -10.01
CA ASN A 70 10.20 1.85 -9.04
C ASN A 70 9.01 2.73 -8.61
N LEU A 71 8.63 2.66 -7.34
CA LEU A 71 7.54 3.48 -6.80
C LEU A 71 8.08 4.55 -5.87
N ASP A 72 7.62 5.79 -6.05
CA ASP A 72 7.91 6.89 -5.13
C ASP A 72 6.84 6.92 -4.03
N VAL A 73 7.26 6.62 -2.80
CA VAL A 73 6.37 6.33 -1.67
C VAL A 73 6.20 7.58 -0.81
N ALA A 74 4.98 8.09 -0.80
CA ALA A 74 4.60 9.26 -0.02
C ALA A 74 4.72 9.00 1.49
N ASN A 75 4.85 10.08 2.26
CA ASN A 75 4.94 9.99 3.73
C ASN A 75 3.63 9.44 4.33
N GLY A 76 3.74 8.42 5.17
CA GLY A 76 2.61 7.79 5.85
C GLY A 76 2.01 6.61 5.10
N SER A 77 2.45 6.36 3.86
CA SER A 77 2.08 5.18 3.08
C SER A 77 2.54 3.89 3.76
N ARG A 78 1.76 2.82 3.60
CA ARG A 78 2.05 1.52 4.24
C ARG A 78 1.55 0.34 3.42
N ILE A 79 2.30 -0.76 3.46
CA ILE A 79 1.85 -2.06 2.99
C ILE A 79 1.73 -2.98 4.21
N ILE A 80 0.55 -3.55 4.40
CA ILE A 80 0.22 -4.49 5.47
C ILE A 80 0.02 -5.86 4.83
N VAL A 81 0.81 -6.84 5.26
CA VAL A 81 0.72 -8.21 4.76
C VAL A 81 0.10 -9.09 5.84
N HIS A 82 -1.09 -9.63 5.56
CA HIS A 82 -1.77 -10.55 6.46
C HIS A 82 -1.15 -11.97 6.39
N PRO A 83 -1.39 -12.84 7.39
CA PRO A 83 -0.85 -14.20 7.38
C PRO A 83 -1.16 -14.94 6.08
N GLY A 84 -0.15 -15.55 5.46
CA GLY A 84 -0.28 -16.25 4.17
C GLY A 84 -0.30 -15.35 2.93
N GLY A 85 -0.34 -14.02 3.09
CA GLY A 85 -0.13 -13.07 2.00
C GLY A 85 1.35 -12.94 1.62
N ILE A 86 1.62 -12.52 0.38
CA ILE A 86 2.97 -12.40 -0.17
C ILE A 86 3.17 -10.98 -0.73
N LEU A 87 4.23 -10.31 -0.31
CA LEU A 87 4.78 -9.13 -0.98
C LEU A 87 6.12 -9.52 -1.60
N SER A 88 6.22 -9.41 -2.93
CA SER A 88 7.45 -9.65 -3.69
C SER A 88 7.88 -8.35 -4.35
N ILE A 89 9.12 -7.92 -4.13
CA ILE A 89 9.72 -6.81 -4.87
C ILE A 89 10.88 -7.41 -5.66
N SER A 90 10.71 -7.49 -6.98
CA SER A 90 11.67 -8.11 -7.87
C SER A 90 11.96 -7.20 -9.05
N ASN A 91 13.20 -6.72 -9.17
CA ASN A 91 13.61 -5.79 -10.23
C ASN A 91 12.85 -4.45 -10.20
N GLY A 92 12.42 -4.02 -9.01
CA GLY A 92 11.80 -2.72 -8.73
C GLY A 92 12.31 -2.13 -7.41
N SER A 93 11.85 -0.94 -7.03
CA SER A 93 12.21 -0.26 -5.79
C SER A 93 11.02 0.44 -5.14
N LEU A 94 11.11 0.67 -3.84
CA LEU A 94 10.21 1.58 -3.10
C LEU A 94 11.08 2.72 -2.57
N ASN A 95 10.96 3.90 -3.16
CA ASN A 95 11.78 5.07 -2.84
C ASN A 95 10.95 6.00 -1.96
N ALA A 96 11.33 6.22 -0.71
CA ALA A 96 10.60 7.16 0.13
C ALA A 96 10.79 8.61 -0.39
N GLU A 97 9.71 9.35 -0.62
CA GLU A 97 9.79 10.76 -1.04
C GLU A 97 10.45 11.64 0.04
N TRP A 98 10.22 11.31 1.31
CA TRP A 98 10.84 12.00 2.44
C TRP A 98 11.97 11.16 3.03
N THR A 99 13.16 11.29 2.44
CA THR A 99 14.40 10.88 3.12
C THR A 99 14.82 12.04 4.01
N ASP A 100 14.30 12.11 5.24
CA ASP A 100 14.88 13.06 6.19
C ASP A 100 16.37 12.70 6.29
N THR A 101 17.24 13.64 5.92
CA THR A 101 18.69 13.46 5.91
C THR A 101 19.25 13.25 7.32
N ASP A 102 18.39 13.27 8.33
CA ASP A 102 18.64 12.78 9.66
C ASP A 102 18.68 11.25 9.66
N TYR A 103 19.80 10.72 9.17
CA TYR A 103 20.25 9.33 9.31
C TYR A 103 20.31 8.89 10.80
N SER A 104 19.15 8.78 11.46
CA SER A 104 19.01 8.20 12.80
C SER A 104 19.41 6.73 12.82
N TRP A 105 19.34 6.06 11.66
CA TRP A 105 19.80 4.67 11.52
C TRP A 105 21.33 4.50 11.54
N MET A 106 22.12 5.58 11.43
CA MET A 106 23.59 5.56 11.45
C MET A 106 24.23 6.23 12.67
N ARG A 107 23.44 6.94 13.50
CA ARG A 107 23.92 7.52 14.78
C ARG A 107 23.11 6.94 15.92
N ASN A 108 23.68 5.98 16.64
CA ASN A 108 24.15 6.16 18.02
C ASN A 108 24.35 4.80 18.71
N SER A 109 25.61 4.41 18.93
CA SER A 109 25.99 3.22 19.70
C SER A 109 25.96 3.49 21.22
N ASP A 110 25.04 4.32 21.70
CA ASP A 110 24.86 4.61 23.12
C ASP A 110 23.73 3.76 23.73
N GLU A 111 23.76 3.68 25.06
CA GLU A 111 22.97 2.75 25.87
C GLU A 111 21.47 3.11 25.82
N GLY A 112 20.80 2.68 24.75
CA GLY A 112 19.37 2.88 24.50
C GLY A 112 18.93 2.73 23.03
N HIS A 113 19.84 2.91 22.06
CA HIS A 113 19.48 3.03 20.63
C HIS A 113 20.18 2.00 19.74
N ARG A 114 20.12 0.71 20.09
CA ARG A 114 20.65 -0.34 19.21
C ARG A 114 19.85 -0.39 17.91
N SER A 115 20.48 -0.06 16.78
CA SER A 115 20.01 -0.45 15.45
C SER A 115 19.77 -1.95 15.43
N ARG A 116 18.51 -2.35 15.51
CA ARG A 116 18.09 -3.74 15.45
C ARG A 116 17.04 -3.86 14.38
N ILE A 117 17.23 -4.82 13.49
CA ILE A 117 16.10 -5.41 12.78
C ILE A 117 15.31 -6.16 13.86
N MET A 118 14.29 -5.50 14.43
CA MET A 118 13.41 -6.11 15.42
C MET A 118 12.36 -6.92 14.70
N ILE A 119 12.37 -8.22 14.94
CA ILE A 119 11.33 -9.14 14.49
C ILE A 119 10.41 -9.36 15.68
N GLU A 120 9.27 -8.68 15.69
CA GLU A 120 8.31 -8.76 16.78
C GLU A 120 7.47 -10.05 16.69
N THR A 121 7.72 -10.98 17.62
CA THR A 121 7.00 -12.25 17.72
C THR A 121 5.84 -12.21 18.72
N ALA A 122 5.68 -11.10 19.45
CA ALA A 122 4.57 -10.92 20.38
C ALA A 122 3.26 -10.81 19.58
N GLY A 123 2.36 -11.80 19.75
CA GLY A 123 1.04 -11.84 19.11
C GLY A 123 0.95 -12.66 17.82
N ARG A 124 2.03 -13.31 17.36
CA ARG A 124 2.02 -14.17 16.16
C ARG A 124 2.29 -15.63 16.56
N GLN A 125 1.40 -16.55 16.19
CA GLN A 125 1.63 -17.99 16.30
C GLN A 125 2.06 -18.56 14.95
N GLY A 126 3.18 -19.28 14.93
CA GLY A 126 3.72 -19.95 13.73
C GLY A 126 5.14 -19.53 13.37
N SER A 127 5.82 -20.36 12.55
CA SER A 127 7.11 -20.04 11.96
C SER A 127 6.94 -19.10 10.77
N PHE A 128 7.90 -18.19 10.58
CA PHE A 128 8.02 -17.38 9.37
C PHE A 128 9.51 -17.22 9.04
N ASP A 129 9.80 -17.06 7.76
CA ASP A 129 11.15 -16.85 7.25
C ASP A 129 11.40 -15.36 7.01
N VAL A 130 12.59 -14.89 7.38
CA VAL A 130 13.09 -13.55 7.03
C VAL A 130 14.30 -13.73 6.15
N ILE A 131 14.18 -13.35 4.88
CA ILE A 131 15.25 -13.47 3.88
C ILE A 131 15.78 -12.06 3.59
N LEU A 132 17.04 -11.81 3.99
CA LEU A 132 17.76 -10.59 3.67
C LEU A 132 18.65 -10.86 2.45
N THR A 133 18.22 -10.41 1.27
CA THR A 133 18.98 -10.56 0.02
C THR A 133 19.80 -9.31 -0.22
N SER A 134 21.13 -9.45 -0.26
CA SER A 134 22.03 -8.35 -0.55
C SER A 134 22.36 -8.30 -2.05
N ALA A 135 22.55 -7.10 -2.60
CA ALA A 135 23.05 -6.97 -3.96
C ALA A 135 24.54 -7.35 -4.04
N LYS A 136 25.05 -7.55 -5.26
CA LYS A 136 26.49 -7.75 -5.47
C LYS A 136 27.26 -6.55 -4.89
N ASN A 137 28.24 -6.83 -4.02
CA ASN A 137 29.04 -5.85 -3.28
C ASN A 137 28.32 -5.11 -2.13
N SER A 138 27.20 -5.64 -1.63
CA SER A 138 26.58 -5.14 -0.39
C SER A 138 27.14 -5.84 0.85
N TYR A 139 27.42 -5.08 1.91
CA TYR A 139 27.92 -5.59 3.19
C TYR A 139 26.95 -5.22 4.31
N PHE A 140 26.62 -6.21 5.15
CA PHE A 140 26.00 -5.96 6.45
C PHE A 140 27.13 -5.82 7.47
N ASN A 141 27.50 -4.57 7.79
CA ASN A 141 28.47 -4.29 8.84
C ASN A 141 27.72 -3.94 10.12
N GLY A 142 27.99 -4.71 11.17
CA GLY A 142 27.58 -4.41 12.55
C GLY A 142 28.73 -3.88 13.37
#